data_AF-A0A353GGQ5-F1
#
_entry.id   AF-A0A353GGQ5-F1
#
_cell.length_a   1.000
_cell.length_b   1.000
_cell.length_c   1.000
_cell.angle_alpha   90.00
_cell.angle_beta   90.00
_cell.angle_gamma   90.00
#
_symmetry.space_group_name_H-M   'P 1'
#
loop_
_entity.id
_entity.type
_entity.pdbx_description
1 polymer ?
#
loop_
_entity_poly.entity_id
_entity_poly.type
_entity_poly.pdbx_seq_one_letter_code
_entity_poly.pdbx_strand_id
1 'polypeptide(L)'
;FEQGLRTLLRQDPDVIMIGEIRDQPTARIAVQAGLTGHLVISTLHCGRATGVFARLIQMGIEPYLVASSIRAALAQRLVRRLCPTCRAQRGEEAAAGSGNTAPRRWYEPVGCADCDGLGYHGRIGLFELIEMDEKLRHMILAQASETELQQYAAESGTRNLADDAADKVTAGWTSREEVMGAIE
;
A
#
# COMPACT_ATOMS: atom_id res chain seq x y z
N PHE A 1 -7.79 -21.90 8.67
CA PHE A 1 -7.13 -21.64 7.37
C PHE A 1 -6.12 -22.71 6.99
N GLU A 2 -5.17 -23.02 7.87
CA GLU A 2 -4.10 -24.01 7.63
C GLU A 2 -4.53 -25.32 6.94
N GLN A 3 -5.58 -26.00 7.43
CA GLN A 3 -5.99 -27.30 6.88
C GLN A 3 -6.55 -27.19 5.45
N GLY A 4 -7.25 -26.08 5.14
CA GLY A 4 -7.72 -25.78 3.79
C GLY A 4 -6.54 -25.46 2.86
N LEU A 5 -5.56 -24.70 3.34
CA LEU A 5 -4.37 -24.34 2.56
C LEU A 5 -3.51 -25.55 2.20
N ARG A 6 -3.29 -26.46 3.15
CA ARG A 6 -2.56 -27.72 2.88
C ARG A 6 -3.26 -28.62 1.85
N THR A 7 -4.58 -28.51 1.75
CA THR A 7 -5.37 -29.27 0.77
C THR A 7 -5.30 -28.62 -0.60
N LEU A 8 -5.35 -27.28 -0.67
CA LEU A 8 -5.16 -26.50 -1.89
C LEU A 8 -3.80 -26.79 -2.56
N LEU A 9 -2.72 -26.96 -1.79
CA LEU A 9 -1.41 -27.32 -2.33
C LEU A 9 -1.36 -28.69 -3.04
N ARG A 10 -2.39 -29.53 -2.88
CA ARG A 10 -2.55 -30.80 -3.61
C ARG A 10 -3.51 -30.69 -4.80
N GLN A 11 -3.88 -29.49 -5.20
CA GLN A 11 -4.78 -29.23 -6.34
C GLN A 11 -4.04 -28.71 -7.57
N ASP A 12 -2.70 -28.83 -7.60
CA ASP A 12 -1.86 -28.29 -8.68
C ASP A 12 -2.16 -26.79 -8.98
N PRO A 13 -2.22 -25.91 -7.96
CA PRO A 13 -2.63 -24.53 -8.17
C PRO A 13 -1.51 -23.69 -8.80
N ASP A 14 -1.77 -22.83 -9.77
CA ASP A 14 -0.78 -21.83 -10.21
C ASP A 14 -0.75 -20.58 -9.30
N VAL A 15 -1.93 -20.16 -8.84
CA VAL A 15 -2.14 -18.94 -8.05
C VAL A 15 -2.95 -19.27 -6.79
N ILE A 16 -2.46 -18.80 -5.64
CA ILE A 16 -3.08 -19.03 -4.34
C ILE A 16 -3.44 -17.67 -3.72
N MET A 17 -4.73 -17.43 -3.49
CA MET A 17 -5.19 -16.28 -2.75
C MET A 17 -5.52 -16.68 -1.30
N ILE A 18 -4.84 -16.06 -0.36
CA ILE A 18 -5.07 -16.23 1.07
C ILE A 18 -5.76 -14.95 1.55
N GLY A 19 -6.99 -15.07 2.06
CA GLY A 19 -7.77 -13.89 2.44
C GLY A 19 -7.01 -12.98 3.41
N GLU A 20 -6.41 -13.54 4.45
CA GLU A 20 -5.61 -12.82 5.44
C GLU A 20 -4.64 -13.76 6.16
N ILE A 21 -3.43 -13.28 6.46
CA ILE A 21 -2.47 -13.97 7.33
C ILE A 21 -2.58 -13.37 8.74
N ARG A 22 -3.11 -14.17 9.68
CA ARG A 22 -3.29 -13.78 11.09
C ARG A 22 -2.31 -14.45 12.05
N ASP A 23 -1.74 -15.57 11.66
CA ASP A 23 -0.96 -16.44 12.53
C ASP A 23 0.27 -17.03 11.81
N GLN A 24 1.23 -17.50 12.61
CA GLN A 24 2.47 -18.09 12.13
C GLN A 24 2.26 -19.31 11.23
N PRO A 25 1.37 -20.29 11.57
CA PRO A 25 1.18 -21.46 10.71
C PRO A 25 0.71 -21.08 9.30
N THR A 26 -0.25 -20.16 9.19
CA THR A 26 -0.75 -19.66 7.90
C THR A 26 0.34 -18.91 7.13
N ALA A 27 1.09 -18.04 7.82
CA ALA A 27 2.23 -17.33 7.23
C ALA A 27 3.31 -18.29 6.69
N ARG A 28 3.65 -19.34 7.44
CA ARG A 28 4.65 -20.34 7.03
C ARG A 28 4.22 -21.07 5.76
N ILE A 29 2.96 -21.50 5.68
CA ILE A 29 2.48 -22.21 4.50
C ILE A 29 2.44 -21.27 3.28
N ALA A 30 2.02 -20.01 3.47
CA ALA A 30 2.01 -19.01 2.40
C ALA A 30 3.40 -18.80 1.80
N VAL A 31 4.40 -18.57 2.66
CA VAL A 31 5.80 -18.36 2.27
C VAL A 31 6.39 -19.60 1.61
N GLN A 32 6.13 -20.79 2.15
CA GLN A 32 6.56 -22.05 1.55
C GLN A 32 5.96 -22.27 0.16
N ALA A 33 4.67 -21.97 -0.02
CA ALA A 33 4.00 -22.07 -1.32
C ALA A 33 4.62 -21.12 -2.35
N GLY A 34 4.99 -19.90 -1.95
CA GLY A 34 5.72 -18.97 -2.80
C GLY A 34 7.09 -19.49 -3.23
N LEU A 35 7.84 -20.09 -2.29
CA LEU A 35 9.17 -20.66 -2.57
C LEU A 35 9.12 -21.89 -3.46
N THR A 36 7.99 -22.62 -3.50
CA THR A 36 7.80 -23.77 -4.40
C THR A 36 7.30 -23.36 -5.78
N GLY A 37 7.22 -22.06 -6.08
CA GLY A 37 6.95 -21.54 -7.42
C GLY A 37 5.52 -21.05 -7.66
N HIS A 38 4.65 -21.06 -6.64
CA HIS A 38 3.29 -20.57 -6.78
C HIS A 38 3.23 -19.04 -6.60
N LEU A 39 2.34 -18.37 -7.33
CA LEU A 39 2.02 -16.97 -7.02
C LEU A 39 1.09 -16.92 -5.82
N VAL A 40 1.56 -16.38 -4.71
CA VAL A 40 0.75 -16.22 -3.49
C VAL A 40 0.37 -14.76 -3.29
N ILE A 41 -0.92 -14.48 -3.19
CA ILE A 41 -1.47 -13.16 -2.86
C ILE A 41 -2.14 -13.27 -1.50
N SER A 42 -1.76 -12.40 -0.57
CA SER A 42 -2.36 -12.37 0.77
C SER A 42 -2.50 -10.96 1.30
N THR A 43 -3.33 -10.79 2.32
CA THR A 43 -3.43 -9.54 3.09
C THR A 43 -2.81 -9.70 4.48
N LEU A 44 -2.24 -8.60 4.98
CA LEU A 44 -1.77 -8.43 6.35
C LEU A 44 -2.21 -7.05 6.85
N HIS A 45 -2.48 -6.96 8.16
CA HIS A 45 -2.74 -5.67 8.80
C HIS A 45 -1.42 -4.96 9.13
N CYS A 46 -1.03 -4.02 8.28
CA CYS A 46 0.16 -3.18 8.45
C CYS A 46 -0.18 -1.72 8.09
N GLY A 47 0.50 -0.76 8.74
CA GLY A 47 0.29 0.67 8.48
C GLY A 47 0.94 1.16 7.18
N ARG A 48 2.00 0.49 6.74
CA ARG A 48 2.81 0.76 5.55
C ARG A 48 3.29 -0.53 4.90
N ALA A 49 3.77 -0.44 3.66
CA ALA A 49 4.23 -1.59 2.90
C ALA A 49 5.46 -2.27 3.54
N THR A 50 6.40 -1.48 4.08
CA THR A 50 7.57 -2.01 4.80
C THR A 50 7.20 -2.82 6.05
N GLY A 51 6.09 -2.46 6.70
CA GLY A 51 5.59 -3.15 7.88
C GLY A 51 5.25 -4.62 7.64
N VAL A 52 4.99 -5.02 6.38
CA VAL A 52 4.75 -6.43 6.01
C VAL A 52 5.95 -7.31 6.36
N PHE A 53 7.18 -6.84 6.07
CA PHE A 53 8.40 -7.60 6.34
C PHE A 53 8.62 -7.79 7.83
N ALA A 54 8.53 -6.69 8.59
CA ALA A 54 8.65 -6.71 10.05
C ALA A 54 7.57 -7.60 10.70
N ARG A 55 6.33 -7.51 10.22
CA ARG A 55 5.20 -8.29 10.75
C ARG A 55 5.38 -9.79 10.55
N LEU A 56 5.87 -10.22 9.40
CA LEU A 56 6.16 -11.64 9.15
C LEU A 56 7.30 -12.16 10.03
N ILE A 57 8.36 -11.36 10.24
CA ILE A 57 9.45 -11.72 11.16
C ILE A 57 8.93 -11.81 12.59
N GLN A 58 8.10 -10.86 13.04
CA GLN A 58 7.47 -10.89 14.37
C GLN A 58 6.54 -12.10 14.56
N MET A 59 5.90 -12.58 13.49
CA MET A 59 5.13 -13.82 13.51
C MET A 59 6.04 -15.07 13.57
N GLY A 60 7.36 -14.94 13.52
CA GLY A 60 8.30 -16.05 13.57
C GLY A 60 8.56 -16.70 12.21
N ILE A 61 8.46 -15.93 11.11
CA ILE A 61 9.01 -16.31 9.82
C ILE A 61 10.49 -15.90 9.77
N GLU A 62 11.36 -16.84 9.41
CA GLU A 62 12.80 -16.57 9.29
C GLU A 62 13.07 -15.45 8.28
N PRO A 63 13.95 -14.47 8.59
CA PRO A 63 14.22 -13.34 7.71
C PRO A 63 14.65 -13.74 6.30
N TYR A 64 15.42 -14.84 6.17
CA TYR A 64 15.80 -15.38 4.87
C TYR A 64 14.61 -15.81 4.03
N LEU A 65 13.58 -16.41 4.64
CA LEU A 65 12.36 -16.81 3.92
C LEU A 65 11.56 -15.58 3.49
N VAL A 66 11.50 -14.54 4.31
CA VAL A 66 10.86 -13.25 3.97
C VAL A 66 11.57 -12.61 2.76
N ALA A 67 12.90 -12.50 2.80
CA ALA A 67 13.70 -11.87 1.75
C ALA A 67 13.67 -12.65 0.42
N SER A 68 13.50 -13.97 0.46
CA SER A 68 13.51 -14.84 -0.73
C SER A 68 12.12 -15.10 -1.33
N SER A 69 11.06 -15.07 -0.54
CA SER A 69 9.71 -15.42 -1.00
C SER A 69 8.85 -14.23 -1.41
N ILE A 70 9.11 -13.04 -0.87
CA ILE A 70 8.26 -11.88 -1.11
C ILE A 70 8.79 -11.09 -2.29
N ARG A 71 7.93 -10.92 -3.30
CA ARG A 71 8.24 -10.12 -4.49
C ARG A 71 7.95 -8.63 -4.28
N ALA A 72 6.82 -8.31 -3.64
CA ALA A 72 6.40 -6.95 -3.41
C ALA A 72 5.42 -6.87 -2.23
N ALA A 73 5.32 -5.69 -1.62
CA ALA A 73 4.35 -5.35 -0.59
C ALA A 73 3.58 -4.09 -1.02
N LEU A 74 2.25 -4.14 -0.92
CA LEU A 74 1.37 -3.02 -1.24
C LEU A 74 0.65 -2.57 0.03
N ALA A 75 0.82 -1.32 0.42
CA ALA A 75 -0.06 -0.65 1.36
C ALA A 75 -1.15 0.12 0.60
N GLN A 76 -2.37 0.02 1.10
CA GLN A 76 -3.53 0.67 0.53
C GLN A 76 -4.35 1.37 1.61
N ARG A 77 -4.82 2.57 1.31
CA ARG A 77 -5.85 3.27 2.08
C ARG A 77 -6.98 3.72 1.17
N LEU A 78 -8.19 3.89 1.69
CA LEU A 78 -9.34 4.37 0.91
C LEU A 78 -9.75 5.74 1.41
N VAL A 79 -9.81 6.71 0.51
CA VAL A 79 -10.32 8.05 0.77
C VAL A 79 -11.58 8.32 -0.05
N ARG A 80 -12.43 9.22 0.41
CA ARG A 80 -13.61 9.67 -0.32
C ARG A 80 -13.18 10.38 -1.60
N ARG A 81 -13.90 10.11 -2.69
CA ARG A 81 -13.67 10.77 -3.97
C ARG A 81 -14.54 12.01 -4.07
N LEU A 82 -13.96 13.15 -4.43
CA LEU A 82 -14.72 14.37 -4.66
C LEU A 82 -15.77 14.16 -5.75
N CYS A 83 -16.98 14.70 -5.53
CA CYS A 83 -18.05 14.62 -6.51
C CYS A 83 -17.61 15.32 -7.81
N PRO A 84 -17.62 14.63 -8.97
CA PRO A 84 -17.17 15.22 -10.22
C PRO A 84 -18.09 16.37 -10.69
N THR A 85 -19.36 16.35 -10.30
CA THR A 85 -20.36 17.36 -10.69
C THR A 85 -20.16 18.69 -9.95
N CYS A 86 -19.85 18.65 -8.65
CA CYS A 86 -19.87 19.86 -7.81
C CYS A 86 -18.53 20.24 -7.17
N ARG A 87 -17.43 19.51 -7.39
CA ARG A 87 -16.12 19.92 -6.85
C ARG A 87 -15.74 21.32 -7.33
N ALA A 88 -15.23 22.15 -6.43
CA ALA A 88 -14.79 23.51 -6.76
C ALA A 88 -13.30 23.68 -6.47
N GLN A 89 -12.57 24.32 -7.39
CA GLN A 89 -11.16 24.67 -7.17
C GLN A 89 -11.11 25.78 -6.10
N ARG A 90 -10.40 25.51 -5.01
CA ARG A 90 -10.29 26.45 -3.89
C ARG A 90 -8.99 27.24 -3.89
N GLY A 91 -7.91 26.64 -4.37
CA GLY A 91 -6.62 27.32 -4.42
C GLY A 91 -5.66 26.71 -5.42
N GLU A 92 -4.60 27.48 -5.64
CA GLU A 92 -3.53 27.20 -6.58
C GLU A 92 -2.24 27.74 -5.97
N GLU A 93 -1.28 26.86 -5.74
CA GLU A 93 0.07 27.22 -5.29
C GLU A 93 1.04 27.07 -6.47
N ALA A 94 1.92 28.07 -6.66
CA ALA A 94 3.02 27.92 -7.60
C ALA A 94 3.90 26.74 -7.15
N ALA A 95 4.31 25.90 -8.10
CA ALA A 95 5.20 24.79 -7.78
C ALA A 95 6.53 25.33 -7.25
N ALA A 96 6.81 25.08 -5.98
CA ALA A 96 8.09 25.46 -5.37
C ALA A 96 9.17 24.46 -5.79
N GLY A 97 10.19 24.94 -6.51
CA GLY A 97 11.49 24.32 -6.76
C GLY A 97 11.58 22.80 -6.69
N SER A 98 11.35 22.11 -7.82
CA SER A 98 11.88 20.77 -8.13
C SER A 98 11.30 20.25 -9.46
N GLY A 99 11.77 20.78 -10.60
CA GLY A 99 11.56 20.18 -11.94
C GLY A 99 10.13 20.13 -12.51
N ASN A 100 9.09 20.18 -11.68
CA ASN A 100 7.69 20.22 -12.06
C ASN A 100 7.20 21.66 -11.92
N THR A 101 6.83 22.29 -13.04
CA THR A 101 6.38 23.68 -13.12
C THR A 101 4.85 23.81 -13.06
N ALA A 102 4.12 22.70 -13.03
CA ALA A 102 2.66 22.73 -13.00
C ALA A 102 2.15 23.18 -11.62
N PRO A 103 1.24 24.16 -11.56
CA PRO A 103 0.74 24.68 -10.29
C PRO A 103 -0.05 23.60 -9.52
N ARG A 104 0.16 23.55 -8.21
CA ARG A 104 -0.53 22.62 -7.31
C ARG A 104 -1.91 23.19 -6.99
N ARG A 105 -2.92 22.67 -7.67
CA ARG A 105 -4.33 23.02 -7.43
C ARG A 105 -4.93 22.09 -6.39
N TRP A 106 -5.96 22.55 -5.70
CA TRP A 106 -6.78 21.65 -4.89
C TRP A 106 -8.25 22.04 -4.96
N TYR A 107 -9.07 21.04 -4.69
CA TYR A 107 -10.50 21.11 -4.81
C TYR A 107 -11.15 20.75 -3.47
N GLU A 108 -12.31 21.35 -3.22
CA GLU A 108 -13.10 21.14 -2.01
C GLU A 108 -14.50 20.59 -2.35
N PRO A 109 -15.12 19.85 -1.41
CA PRO A 109 -16.50 19.40 -1.55
C PRO A 109 -17.46 20.58 -1.45
N VAL A 110 -18.43 20.67 -2.38
CA VAL A 110 -19.50 21.70 -2.34
C VAL A 110 -20.84 21.08 -1.95
N GLY A 111 -21.20 19.94 -2.54
CA GLY A 111 -22.51 19.32 -2.38
C GLY A 111 -23.46 19.65 -3.53
N CYS A 112 -24.13 18.64 -4.07
CA CYS A 112 -25.19 18.75 -5.07
C CYS A 112 -26.13 17.53 -4.97
N ALA A 113 -27.19 17.51 -5.78
CA ALA A 113 -28.13 16.40 -5.82
C ALA A 113 -27.47 15.04 -6.14
N ASP A 114 -26.47 15.02 -7.03
CA ASP A 114 -25.80 13.77 -7.45
C ASP A 114 -24.97 13.10 -6.33
N CYS A 115 -24.68 13.85 -5.25
CA CYS A 115 -23.93 13.34 -4.10
C CYS A 115 -24.68 13.54 -2.79
N ASP A 116 -26.00 13.73 -2.85
CA ASP A 116 -26.86 13.93 -1.68
C ASP A 116 -26.38 15.07 -0.75
N GLY A 117 -25.79 16.11 -1.34
CA GLY A 117 -25.24 17.25 -0.59
C GLY A 117 -23.91 16.99 0.13
N LEU A 118 -23.31 15.79 0.01
CA LEU A 118 -22.08 15.43 0.71
C LEU A 118 -20.81 16.05 0.10
N GLY A 119 -20.85 16.36 -1.20
CA GLY A 119 -19.70 16.82 -1.97
C GLY A 119 -18.68 15.72 -2.33
N TYR A 120 -18.97 14.47 -1.96
CA TYR A 120 -18.19 13.28 -2.29
C TYR A 120 -19.08 12.23 -2.92
N HIS A 121 -18.56 11.48 -3.90
CA HIS A 121 -19.27 10.38 -4.55
C HIS A 121 -18.31 9.22 -4.85
N GLY A 122 -18.43 8.14 -4.07
CA GLY A 122 -17.54 6.98 -4.13
C GLY A 122 -16.23 7.17 -3.36
N ARG A 123 -15.28 6.25 -3.58
CA ARG A 123 -13.96 6.24 -2.94
C ARG A 123 -12.87 5.98 -3.98
N ILE A 124 -11.65 6.39 -3.65
CA ILE A 124 -10.44 6.10 -4.43
C ILE A 124 -9.35 5.56 -3.50
N GLY A 125 -8.52 4.67 -4.01
CA GLY A 125 -7.40 4.12 -3.26
C GLY A 125 -6.19 5.04 -3.27
N LEU A 126 -5.49 5.13 -2.14
CA LEU A 126 -4.12 5.59 -2.02
C LEU A 126 -3.23 4.35 -1.94
N PHE A 127 -2.11 4.34 -2.64
CA PHE A 127 -1.24 3.18 -2.77
C PHE A 127 0.23 3.51 -2.54
N GLU A 128 0.90 2.62 -1.83
CA GLU A 128 2.36 2.56 -1.71
C GLU A 128 2.79 1.14 -2.05
N LEU A 129 3.62 1.00 -3.07
CA LEU A 129 4.11 -0.28 -3.56
C LEU A 129 5.62 -0.34 -3.40
N ILE A 130 6.10 -1.29 -2.60
CA ILE A 130 7.52 -1.59 -2.45
C ILE A 130 7.80 -2.91 -3.15
N GLU A 131 8.71 -2.89 -4.12
CA GLU A 131 9.22 -4.09 -4.75
C GLU A 131 10.50 -4.56 -4.04
N MET A 132 10.68 -5.87 -3.95
CA MET A 132 11.86 -6.46 -3.32
C MET A 132 13.09 -6.33 -4.23
N ASP A 133 14.02 -5.47 -3.84
CA ASP A 133 15.35 -5.36 -4.45
C ASP A 133 16.45 -5.98 -3.58
N GLU A 134 17.69 -5.96 -4.08
CA GLU A 134 18.83 -6.56 -3.38
C GLU A 134 19.18 -5.84 -2.07
N LYS A 135 18.99 -4.52 -2.00
CA LYS A 135 19.31 -3.75 -0.80
C LYS A 135 18.29 -4.04 0.30
N LEU A 136 17.00 -4.10 -0.04
CA LEU A 136 15.92 -4.54 0.87
C LEU A 136 16.16 -5.96 1.36
N ARG A 137 16.57 -6.89 0.50
CA ARG A 137 16.95 -8.26 0.94
C ARG A 137 18.03 -8.21 2.00
N HIS A 138 19.12 -7.49 1.75
CA HIS A 138 20.20 -7.34 2.73
C HIS A 138 19.72 -6.71 4.04
N MET A 139 18.88 -5.68 3.98
CA MET A 139 18.33 -5.02 5.17
C MET A 139 17.43 -5.97 5.97
N ILE A 140 16.58 -6.76 5.31
CA ILE A 140 15.72 -7.77 5.95
C ILE A 140 16.57 -8.84 6.62
N LEU A 141 17.61 -9.35 5.95
CA LEU A 141 18.54 -10.33 6.51
C LEU A 141 19.31 -9.79 7.72
N ALA A 142 19.69 -8.51 7.68
CA ALA A 142 20.30 -7.79 8.80
C ALA A 142 19.28 -7.40 9.89
N GLN A 143 18.00 -7.74 9.72
CA GLN A 143 16.89 -7.38 10.61
C GLN A 143 16.82 -5.87 10.90
N ALA A 144 17.02 -5.06 9.86
CA ALA A 144 16.84 -3.61 9.93
C ALA A 144 15.45 -3.27 10.48
N SER A 145 15.40 -2.19 11.26
CA SER A 145 14.16 -1.65 11.81
C SER A 145 13.20 -1.19 10.71
N GLU A 146 11.91 -1.13 11.04
CA GLU A 146 10.91 -0.62 10.09
C GLU A 146 11.22 0.82 9.65
N THR A 147 11.76 1.65 10.55
CA THR A 147 12.20 3.02 10.25
C THR A 147 13.31 3.04 9.19
N GLU A 148 14.32 2.18 9.31
CA GLU A 148 15.40 2.09 8.32
C GLU A 148 14.87 1.62 6.95
N LEU A 149 13.97 0.63 6.94
CA LEU A 149 13.33 0.16 5.70
C LEU A 149 12.50 1.26 5.05
N GLN A 150 11.78 2.06 5.84
CA GLN A 150 10.98 3.19 5.34
C GLN A 150 11.86 4.30 4.78
N GLN A 151 12.97 4.62 5.47
CA GLN A 151 13.93 5.58 4.99
C GLN A 151 14.53 5.13 3.65
N TYR A 152 14.92 3.87 3.55
CA TYR A 152 15.43 3.32 2.29
C TYR A 152 14.39 3.40 1.16
N ALA A 153 13.12 3.05 1.43
CA ALA A 153 12.06 3.15 0.42
C ALA A 153 11.87 4.59 -0.08
N ALA A 154 11.94 5.58 0.81
CA ALA A 154 11.88 7.00 0.44
C ALA A 154 13.08 7.43 -0.42
N GLU A 155 14.29 6.95 -0.10
CA GLU A 155 15.52 7.25 -0.83
C GLU A 155 15.62 6.54 -2.19
N SER A 156 15.03 5.34 -2.32
CA SER A 156 15.04 4.55 -3.55
C SER A 156 14.11 5.09 -4.64
N GLY A 157 13.39 6.17 -4.36
CA GLY A 157 12.39 6.75 -5.26
C GLY A 157 11.08 5.96 -5.27
N THR A 158 10.84 5.12 -4.25
CA THR A 158 9.55 4.44 -4.11
C THR A 158 8.48 5.48 -3.84
N ARG A 159 7.41 5.41 -4.63
CA ARG A 159 6.25 6.28 -4.45
C ARG A 159 5.50 5.88 -3.18
N ASN A 160 5.49 6.77 -2.20
CA ASN A 160 4.82 6.55 -0.93
C ASN A 160 3.34 7.00 -0.99
N LEU A 161 2.59 6.76 0.09
CA LEU A 161 1.18 7.16 0.20
C LEU A 161 0.97 8.67 0.07
N ALA A 162 1.92 9.49 0.56
CA ALA A 162 1.84 10.95 0.51
C ALA A 162 2.03 11.48 -0.91
N ASP A 163 2.95 10.90 -1.68
CA ASP A 163 3.15 11.26 -3.09
C ASP A 163 1.92 10.90 -3.92
N ASP A 164 1.39 9.69 -3.74
CA ASP A 164 0.17 9.25 -4.42
C ASP A 164 -1.04 10.12 -4.08
N ALA A 165 -1.16 10.52 -2.82
CA ALA A 165 -2.23 11.39 -2.40
C ALA A 165 -2.07 12.84 -2.90
N ALA A 166 -0.86 13.38 -2.92
CA ALA A 166 -0.58 14.72 -3.46
C ALA A 166 -0.99 14.82 -4.93
N ASP A 167 -0.70 13.80 -5.73
CA ASP A 167 -1.11 13.75 -7.13
C ASP A 167 -2.64 13.67 -7.27
N LYS A 168 -3.29 12.86 -6.44
CA LYS A 168 -4.76 12.72 -6.44
C LYS A 168 -5.48 13.99 -5.99
N VAL A 169 -4.92 14.72 -5.03
CA VAL A 169 -5.41 16.06 -4.62
C VAL A 169 -5.25 17.04 -5.77
N THR A 170 -4.08 17.06 -6.41
CA THR A 170 -3.78 17.98 -7.51
C THR A 170 -4.69 17.76 -8.72
N ALA A 171 -5.01 16.51 -9.02
CA ALA A 171 -5.95 16.13 -10.07
C ALA A 171 -7.44 16.27 -9.65
N GLY A 172 -7.72 16.68 -8.41
CA GLY A 172 -9.06 16.90 -7.88
C GLY A 172 -9.88 15.61 -7.69
N TRP A 173 -9.22 14.46 -7.52
CA TRP A 173 -9.89 13.20 -7.19
C TRP A 173 -10.32 13.14 -5.72
N THR A 174 -9.57 13.77 -4.82
CA THR A 174 -9.86 13.83 -3.38
C THR A 174 -9.49 15.22 -2.84
N SER A 175 -9.87 15.51 -1.58
CA SER A 175 -9.57 16.77 -0.89
C SER A 175 -8.32 16.65 -0.01
N ARG A 176 -7.74 17.79 0.38
CA ARG A 176 -6.63 17.83 1.36
C ARG A 176 -7.05 17.26 2.71
N GLU A 177 -8.28 17.56 3.15
CA GLU A 177 -8.86 17.08 4.41
C GLU A 177 -8.89 15.55 4.47
N GLU A 178 -9.37 14.89 3.42
CA GLU A 178 -9.43 13.43 3.33
C GLU A 178 -8.06 12.78 3.43
N VAL A 179 -7.05 13.41 2.82
CA VAL A 179 -5.70 12.86 2.76
C VAL A 179 -4.98 13.00 4.10
N MET A 180 -5.12 14.13 4.79
CA MET A 180 -4.45 14.35 6.08
C MET A 180 -4.82 13.26 7.09
N GLY A 181 -6.13 13.00 7.29
CA GLY A 181 -6.57 11.95 8.21
C GLY A 181 -6.27 10.53 7.74
N ALA A 182 -5.96 10.35 6.45
CA ALA A 182 -5.68 9.05 5.85
C ALA A 182 -4.20 8.75 5.70
N ILE A 183 -3.24 9.61 6.07
CA ILE A 183 -1.80 9.32 5.91
C ILE A 183 -1.05 9.26 7.26
N GLU A 184 -1.67 9.78 8.33
CA GLU A 184 -1.28 9.57 9.72
C GLU A 184 -1.31 8.08 10.11
#